data_AF-A0A419DDD5-F1
#
_entry.id   AF-A0A419DDD5-F1
#
_cell.length_a   1.000
_cell.length_b   1.000
_cell.length_c   1.000
_cell.angle_alpha   90.00
_cell.angle_beta   90.00
_cell.angle_gamma   90.00
#
_symmetry.space_group_name_H-M   'P 1'
#
loop_
_entity.id
_entity.type
_entity.pdbx_description
1 polymer ?
#
loop_
_entity_poly.entity_id
_entity_poly.type
_entity_poly.pdbx_seq_one_letter_code
_entity_poly.pdbx_strand_id
1 'polypeptide(L)'
;MRKTDWPKCQMCGESVTTEDGMLTIARDDIDRFRNAVAAHGLKYAVELEIPPDPKKIHWSDFPKNAPWHWGHRNCLTEGFYSIPYGRFDTIEKVLSWTLHLMENHDWLDDTNWTVAVRAHFKVAHA
;
A
#
# COMPACT_ATOMS: atom_id res chain seq x y z
N MET A 1 -10.88 6.93 24.63
CA MET A 1 -10.49 6.94 23.20
C MET A 1 -11.71 6.60 22.37
N ARG A 2 -12.04 7.40 21.33
CA ARG A 2 -13.10 7.01 20.39
C ARG A 2 -12.61 5.76 19.64
N LYS A 3 -13.41 4.69 19.63
CA LYS A 3 -13.20 3.58 18.68
C LYS A 3 -13.22 4.21 17.30
N THR A 4 -12.09 4.20 16.59
CA THR A 4 -12.06 4.53 15.18
C THR A 4 -12.88 3.47 14.46
N ASP A 5 -14.04 3.86 13.91
CA ASP A 5 -14.82 2.97 13.05
C ASP A 5 -13.94 2.62 11.85
N TRP A 6 -13.49 1.36 11.80
CA TRP A 6 -12.62 0.88 10.74
C TRP A 6 -13.33 0.88 9.39
N PRO A 7 -12.58 1.03 8.29
CA PRO A 7 -13.12 0.76 6.96
C PRO A 7 -13.73 -0.64 6.88
N LYS A 8 -14.83 -0.77 6.14
CA LYS A 8 -15.45 -2.06 5.81
C LYS A 8 -14.43 -2.96 5.09
N CYS A 9 -14.50 -4.26 5.33
CA CYS A 9 -13.67 -5.26 4.67
C CYS A 9 -13.78 -5.12 3.14
N GLN A 10 -12.65 -5.05 2.44
CA GLN A 10 -12.66 -4.89 0.97
C GLN A 10 -13.18 -6.13 0.24
N MET A 11 -13.16 -7.29 0.89
CA MET A 11 -13.55 -8.56 0.28
C MET A 11 -15.03 -8.86 0.46
N CYS A 12 -15.57 -8.69 1.67
CA CYS A 12 -16.97 -9.03 1.97
C CYS A 12 -17.88 -7.81 2.20
N GLY A 13 -17.33 -6.60 2.33
CA GLY A 13 -18.09 -5.37 2.58
C GLY A 13 -18.62 -5.20 4.01
N GLU A 14 -18.38 -6.16 4.89
CA GLU A 14 -18.82 -6.13 6.28
C GLU A 14 -17.90 -5.30 7.18
N SER A 15 -18.43 -4.88 8.33
CA SER A 15 -17.65 -4.12 9.32
C SER A 15 -16.54 -4.98 9.92
N VAL A 16 -15.38 -4.38 10.14
CA VAL A 16 -14.20 -5.04 10.72
C VAL A 16 -13.96 -4.53 12.13
N THR A 17 -13.64 -5.42 13.06
CA THR A 17 -13.27 -5.05 14.43
C THR A 17 -11.75 -5.06 14.60
N THR A 18 -11.26 -4.50 15.71
CA THR A 18 -9.81 -4.53 16.00
C THR A 18 -9.28 -5.95 16.22
N GLU A 19 -10.13 -6.90 16.64
CA GLU A 19 -9.72 -8.27 16.98
C GLU A 19 -9.55 -9.16 15.74
N ASP A 20 -10.41 -8.98 14.74
CA ASP A 20 -10.43 -9.77 13.51
C ASP A 20 -9.87 -9.03 12.28
N GLY A 21 -9.55 -7.74 12.42
CA GLY A 21 -9.02 -6.92 11.34
C GLY A 21 -7.53 -7.09 11.07
N MET A 22 -7.19 -6.98 9.78
CA MET A 22 -5.85 -7.14 9.27
C MET A 22 -5.59 -6.21 8.08
N LEU A 23 -4.39 -5.65 8.04
CA LEU A 23 -3.85 -4.94 6.87
C LEU A 23 -2.82 -5.87 6.23
N THR A 24 -2.91 -6.13 4.95
CA THR A 24 -2.05 -7.10 4.25
C THR A 24 -1.54 -6.55 2.93
N ILE A 25 -0.43 -7.08 2.47
CA ILE A 25 0.06 -6.89 1.11
C ILE A 25 0.45 -8.23 0.51
N ALA A 26 0.09 -8.46 -0.75
CA ALA A 26 0.41 -9.68 -1.47
C ALA A 26 1.79 -9.58 -2.14
N ARG A 27 2.51 -10.71 -2.23
CA ARG A 27 3.79 -10.79 -2.95
C ARG A 27 3.58 -10.43 -4.42
N ASP A 28 2.54 -11.01 -5.02
CA ASP A 28 2.19 -10.83 -6.43
C ASP A 28 1.90 -9.38 -6.81
N ASP A 29 1.41 -8.56 -5.87
CA ASP A 29 1.18 -7.14 -6.11
C ASP A 29 2.50 -6.35 -6.21
N ILE A 30 3.46 -6.67 -5.33
CA ILE A 30 4.81 -6.08 -5.36
C ILE A 30 5.54 -6.51 -6.63
N ASP A 31 5.50 -7.80 -6.96
CA ASP A 31 6.17 -8.34 -8.14
C ASP A 31 5.55 -7.76 -9.42
N ARG A 32 4.22 -7.61 -9.47
CA ARG A 32 3.53 -6.96 -10.58
C ARG A 32 3.96 -5.50 -10.74
N PHE A 33 4.08 -4.74 -9.64
CA PHE A 33 4.57 -3.36 -9.70
C PHE A 33 6.00 -3.30 -10.23
N ARG A 34 6.91 -4.09 -9.65
CA ARG A 34 8.33 -4.12 -10.07
C ARG A 34 8.48 -4.50 -11.54
N ASN A 35 7.74 -5.52 -12.00
CA ASN A 35 7.73 -5.93 -13.41
C ASN A 35 7.18 -4.82 -14.32
N ALA A 36 6.12 -4.12 -13.89
CA ALA A 36 5.58 -2.99 -14.64
C ALA A 36 6.55 -1.81 -14.71
N VAL A 37 7.27 -1.50 -13.62
CA VAL A 37 8.31 -0.46 -13.59
C VAL A 37 9.48 -0.83 -14.51
N ALA A 38 9.93 -2.10 -14.48
CA ALA A 38 10.97 -2.57 -15.37
C ALA A 38 10.55 -2.50 -16.85
N ALA A 39 9.32 -2.94 -17.18
CA ALA A 39 8.77 -2.86 -18.52
C ALA A 39 8.60 -1.41 -19.00
N HIS A 40 8.15 -0.51 -18.11
CA HIS A 40 8.08 0.92 -18.38
C HIS A 40 9.49 1.47 -18.64
N GLY A 41 10.47 1.22 -17.77
CA GLY A 41 11.86 1.63 -17.95
C GLY A 41 12.45 1.16 -19.28
N LEU A 42 12.21 -0.10 -19.67
CA LEU A 42 12.63 -0.64 -20.97
C LEU A 42 11.97 0.07 -22.16
N LYS A 43 10.66 0.37 -22.07
CA LYS A 43 9.96 1.13 -23.11
C LYS A 43 10.60 2.50 -23.35
N TYR A 44 10.89 3.24 -22.27
CA TYR A 44 11.55 4.53 -22.38
C TYR A 44 13.02 4.40 -22.77
N ALA A 45 13.74 3.37 -22.34
CA ALA A 45 15.11 3.09 -22.76
C ALA A 45 15.25 2.80 -24.27
N VAL A 46 14.24 2.15 -24.87
CA VAL A 46 14.15 1.93 -26.31
C VAL A 46 13.79 3.22 -27.06
N GLU A 47 12.93 4.07 -26.49
CA GLU A 47 12.61 5.40 -27.04
C GLU A 47 13.78 6.40 -26.91
N LEU A 48 14.73 6.12 -26.00
CA LEU A 48 15.87 6.97 -25.62
C LEU A 48 17.05 7.02 -26.62
N GLU A 49 16.97 6.36 -27.78
CA GLU A 49 17.81 6.76 -28.93
C GLU A 49 17.56 8.23 -29.34
N ILE A 50 16.46 8.83 -28.84
CA ILE A 50 16.14 10.24 -28.85
C ILE A 50 15.90 10.69 -27.39
N PRO A 51 16.49 11.80 -26.89
CA PRO A 51 16.24 12.29 -25.54
C PRO A 51 14.73 12.44 -25.28
N PRO A 52 14.21 11.99 -24.13
CA PRO A 52 12.78 11.99 -23.90
C PRO A 52 12.37 13.44 -23.63
N ASP A 53 11.41 13.95 -24.41
CA ASP A 53 10.83 15.26 -24.14
C ASP A 53 10.12 15.18 -22.77
N PRO A 54 10.57 15.91 -21.73
CA PRO A 54 9.95 15.86 -20.41
C PRO A 54 8.49 16.30 -20.42
N LYS A 55 8.01 16.97 -21.49
CA LYS A 55 6.60 17.31 -21.69
C LYS A 55 5.73 16.14 -22.17
N LYS A 56 6.34 15.05 -22.65
CA LYS A 56 5.66 13.82 -23.10
C LYS A 56 5.64 12.72 -22.04
N ILE A 57 6.34 12.91 -20.91
CA ILE A 57 6.27 11.98 -19.78
C ILE A 57 4.96 12.25 -19.05
N HIS A 58 3.95 11.42 -19.35
CA HIS A 58 2.70 11.42 -18.61
C HIS A 58 2.87 10.57 -17.36
N TRP A 59 3.01 11.21 -16.20
CA TRP A 59 3.10 10.52 -14.90
C TRP A 59 1.88 9.62 -14.60
N SER A 60 0.75 9.84 -15.28
CA SER A 60 -0.42 8.95 -15.24
C SER A 60 -0.15 7.55 -15.80
N ASP A 61 0.88 7.41 -16.65
CA ASP A 61 1.23 6.17 -17.31
C ASP A 61 2.23 5.36 -16.48
N PHE A 62 2.74 5.96 -15.39
CA PHE A 62 3.60 5.26 -14.45
C PHE A 62 2.80 4.17 -13.72
N PRO A 63 3.37 2.98 -13.50
CA PRO A 63 2.71 1.91 -12.78
C PRO A 63 2.22 2.35 -11.39
N LYS A 64 1.02 1.92 -11.01
CA LYS A 64 0.50 2.15 -9.66
C LYS A 64 1.24 1.26 -8.66
N ASN A 65 1.67 1.82 -7.54
CA ASN A 65 2.28 1.08 -6.44
C ASN A 65 1.41 -0.09 -5.97
N ALA A 66 2.05 -1.12 -5.41
CA ALA A 66 1.40 -2.30 -4.87
C ALA A 66 0.42 -1.92 -3.76
N PRO A 67 -0.87 -2.33 -3.86
CA PRO A 67 -1.88 -1.96 -2.87
C PRO A 67 -1.75 -2.76 -1.58
N TRP A 68 -1.87 -2.05 -0.45
CA TRP A 68 -2.26 -2.66 0.81
C TRP A 68 -3.76 -2.89 0.83
N HIS A 69 -4.16 -4.07 1.31
CA HIS A 69 -5.54 -4.49 1.46
C HIS A 69 -5.94 -4.56 2.92
N TRP A 70 -7.19 -4.22 3.22
CA TRP A 70 -7.72 -4.22 4.57
C TRP A 70 -9.00 -5.05 4.66
N GLY A 71 -9.18 -5.76 5.76
CA GLY A 71 -10.31 -6.66 5.92
C GLY A 71 -10.19 -7.60 7.10
N HIS A 72 -11.10 -8.56 7.16
CA HIS A 72 -11.01 -9.64 8.14
C HIS A 72 -9.82 -10.53 7.82
N ARG A 73 -9.17 -11.05 8.86
CA ARG A 73 -8.09 -12.03 8.75
C ARG A 73 -8.45 -13.21 7.84
N ASN A 74 -9.68 -13.71 7.95
CA ASN A 74 -10.15 -14.85 7.17
C ASN A 74 -10.51 -14.50 5.72
N CYS A 75 -10.70 -13.21 5.41
CA CYS A 75 -10.91 -12.74 4.05
C CYS A 75 -9.58 -12.49 3.30
N LEU A 76 -8.47 -12.37 4.04
CA LEU A 76 -7.16 -11.97 3.52
C LEU A 76 -6.13 -13.11 3.67
N THR A 77 -6.42 -14.26 3.07
CA THR A 77 -5.65 -15.50 3.28
C THR A 77 -4.32 -15.56 2.52
N GLU A 78 -4.12 -14.72 1.51
CA GLU A 78 -2.96 -14.77 0.60
C GLU A 78 -1.91 -13.66 0.86
N GLY A 79 -1.92 -13.11 2.07
CA GLY A 79 -0.99 -12.06 2.47
C GLY A 79 0.46 -12.52 2.50
N PHE A 80 1.34 -11.83 1.78
CA PHE A 80 2.80 -11.99 1.93
C PHE A 80 3.28 -11.38 3.26
N TYR A 81 2.75 -10.21 3.60
CA TYR A 81 3.02 -9.56 4.88
C TYR A 81 1.71 -9.03 5.44
N SER A 82 1.51 -9.20 6.76
CA SER A 82 0.25 -8.87 7.41
C SER A 82 0.46 -8.23 8.76
N ILE A 83 -0.32 -7.19 9.02
CA ILE A 83 -0.31 -6.40 10.25
C ILE A 83 -1.69 -6.54 10.91
N PRO A 84 -1.77 -7.14 12.12
CA PRO A 84 -3.00 -7.14 12.90
C PRO A 84 -3.40 -5.72 13.28
N TYR A 85 -4.70 -5.39 13.22
CA TYR A 85 -5.19 -4.03 13.51
C TYR A 85 -4.83 -3.51 14.89
N GLY A 86 -4.82 -4.34 15.93
CA GLY A 86 -4.39 -3.91 17.27
C GLY A 86 -2.94 -3.40 17.35
N ARG A 87 -2.12 -3.62 16.30
CA ARG A 87 -0.77 -3.06 16.15
C ARG A 87 -0.74 -1.81 15.25
N PHE A 88 -1.89 -1.31 14.82
CA PHE A 88 -2.03 -0.24 13.85
C PHE A 88 -3.19 0.72 14.15
N ASP A 89 -3.79 0.64 15.34
CA ASP A 89 -5.01 1.35 15.73
C ASP A 89 -4.79 2.75 16.35
N THR A 90 -3.53 3.15 16.55
CA THR A 90 -3.16 4.50 17.00
C THR A 90 -2.05 5.07 16.12
N ILE A 91 -1.94 6.40 16.09
CA ILE A 91 -0.92 7.10 15.31
C ILE A 91 0.49 6.67 15.76
N GLU A 92 0.74 6.53 17.07
CA GLU A 92 2.03 6.10 17.59
C GLU A 92 2.41 4.71 17.10
N LYS A 93 1.44 3.78 17.09
CA LYS A 93 1.65 2.42 16.60
C LYS A 93 1.93 2.40 15.10
N VAL A 94 1.24 3.24 14.33
CA VAL A 94 1.45 3.37 12.88
C VAL A 94 2.80 3.95 12.53
N LEU A 95 3.27 4.95 13.28
CA LEU A 95 4.61 5.49 13.14
C LEU A 95 5.67 4.44 13.47
N SER A 96 5.50 3.73 14.60
CA SER A 96 6.39 2.63 14.99
C SER A 96 6.46 1.53 13.92
N TRP A 97 5.31 1.16 13.35
CA TRP A 97 5.26 0.21 12.25
C TRP A 97 5.83 0.73 10.95
N THR A 98 5.64 2.00 10.63
CA THR A 98 6.28 2.61 9.45
C THR A 98 7.80 2.52 9.56
N LEU A 99 8.38 2.85 10.74
CA LEU A 99 9.82 2.72 10.98
C LEU A 99 10.28 1.27 10.87
N HIS A 100 9.55 0.32 11.46
CA HIS A 100 9.86 -1.10 11.34
C HIS A 100 9.89 -1.56 9.87
N LEU A 101 8.89 -1.15 9.07
CA LEU A 101 8.85 -1.50 7.66
C LEU A 101 10.03 -0.88 6.90
N MET A 102 10.35 0.39 7.14
CA MET A 102 11.49 1.08 6.50
C MET A 102 12.83 0.41 6.82
N GLU A 103 13.01 -0.08 8.05
CA GLU A 103 14.26 -0.70 8.49
C GLU A 103 14.41 -2.15 7.99
N ASN A 104 13.31 -2.89 7.85
CA ASN A 104 13.35 -4.34 7.65
C ASN A 104 12.87 -4.79 6.25
N HIS A 105 12.28 -3.88 5.47
CA HIS A 105 11.64 -4.23 4.20
C HIS A 105 11.95 -3.21 3.11
N ASP A 106 12.77 -3.65 2.15
CA ASP A 106 13.16 -2.91 0.96
C ASP A 106 12.00 -2.61 0.00
N TRP A 107 10.89 -3.35 0.12
CA TRP A 107 9.73 -3.24 -0.74
C TRP A 107 8.72 -2.18 -0.30
N LEU A 108 8.91 -1.48 0.83
CA LEU A 108 7.92 -0.51 1.32
C LEU A 108 7.63 0.61 0.30
N ASP A 109 8.68 1.12 -0.35
CA ASP A 109 8.59 2.20 -1.35
C ASP A 109 7.85 1.76 -2.63
N ASP A 110 7.77 0.44 -2.87
CA ASP A 110 7.01 -0.14 -3.98
C ASP A 110 5.50 -0.18 -3.70
N THR A 111 5.08 0.19 -2.48
CA THR A 111 3.69 0.07 -2.01
C THR A 111 2.99 1.41 -1.88
N ASN A 112 1.65 1.38 -1.80
CA ASN A 112 0.85 2.56 -1.52
C ASN A 112 0.69 2.84 -0.01
N TRP A 113 1.68 2.52 0.83
CA TRP A 113 1.62 2.61 2.30
C TRP A 113 1.00 3.92 2.81
N THR A 114 1.41 5.07 2.26
CA THR A 114 0.85 6.37 2.65
C THR A 114 -0.66 6.48 2.41
N VAL A 115 -1.16 5.89 1.32
CA VAL A 115 -2.61 5.84 1.02
C VAL A 115 -3.33 4.97 2.05
N ALA A 116 -2.76 3.82 2.40
CA ALA A 116 -3.31 2.92 3.41
C ALA A 116 -3.40 3.59 4.80
N VAL A 117 -2.33 4.27 5.22
CA VAL A 117 -2.29 5.04 6.47
C VAL A 117 -3.36 6.14 6.48
N ARG A 118 -3.46 6.92 5.40
CA ARG A 118 -4.42 8.03 5.29
C ARG A 118 -5.88 7.57 5.23
N ALA A 119 -6.14 6.40 4.65
CA ALA A 119 -7.46 5.80 4.67
C ALA A 119 -7.93 5.48 6.10
N HIS A 120 -6.98 5.18 6.99
CA HIS A 120 -7.27 4.89 8.40
C HIS A 120 -7.31 6.14 9.29
N PHE A 121 -6.32 7.03 9.17
CA PHE A 121 -6.28 8.28 9.92
C PHE A 121 -6.70 9.43 9.02
N LYS A 122 -7.97 9.85 9.12
CA LYS A 122 -8.41 11.11 8.52
C LYS A 122 -7.64 12.25 9.19
N VAL A 123 -6.57 12.69 8.56
CA VAL A 123 -5.94 13.96 8.91
C VAL A 123 -6.90 15.04 8.46
N ALA A 124 -7.60 15.67 9.40
CA ALA A 124 -8.37 16.86 9.10
C ALA A 124 -7.40 17.92 8.57
N HIS A 125 -7.54 18.31 7.31
CA HIS A 125 -6.87 19.51 6.82
C HIS A 125 -7.49 20.69 7.58
N ALA A 126 -6.66 21.35 8.40
CA ALA A 126 -6.98 22.63 9.02
C ALA A 126 -6.88 23.76 8.00
#